data_AF-A0A0R2LFV7-F1
#
_entry.id   AF-A0A0R2LFV7-F1
#
_cell.length_a   1.000
_cell.length_b   1.000
_cell.length_c   1.000
_cell.angle_alpha   90.00
_cell.angle_beta   90.00
_cell.angle_gamma   90.00
#
_symmetry.space_group_name_H-M   'P 1'
#
loop_
_entity.id
_entity.type
_entity.pdbx_description
1 polymer ?
#
loop_
_entity_poly.entity_id
_entity_poly.type
_entity_poly.pdbx_seq_one_letter_code
_entity_poly.pdbx_strand_id
1 'polypeptide(L)'
;MIYAHPETAKGSATHELYRHFIHSYKRKNPNDEIIVHNVSEYMPFPLNKFAVSIYNKDLAKSSLNPDEERFQGSRQLWINEFMSADKYVFVNPMYNLFIPAEMKSYIDMVMQARQTFHYDQTGNSIGDLHHKKAIHLQASGSCYRTQNCITDPIIKDLGDQYLGMVLHRMGVDDFSGVFAEGMDYDPINAIEILDNAYAKAEEAGQEF
;
A
#
# COMPACT_ATOMS: atom_id res chain seq x y z
N MET A 1 0.86 -2.09 -8.71
CA MET A 1 1.82 -1.39 -7.83
C MET A 1 1.21 -0.09 -7.37
N ILE A 2 1.23 0.17 -6.07
CA ILE A 2 0.69 1.35 -5.43
C ILE A 2 1.85 2.11 -4.81
N TYR A 3 2.18 3.26 -5.38
CA TYR A 3 3.33 4.07 -5.02
C TYR A 3 2.82 5.37 -4.38
N ALA A 4 3.31 5.72 -3.20
CA ALA A 4 2.92 6.93 -2.47
C ALA A 4 4.16 7.73 -2.09
N HIS A 5 4.87 8.22 -3.10
CA HIS A 5 5.95 9.16 -2.92
C HIS A 5 6.00 10.10 -4.14
N PRO A 6 6.12 11.42 -3.97
CA PRO A 6 6.25 12.32 -5.09
C PRO A 6 7.55 12.06 -5.85
N GLU A 7 7.53 12.31 -7.17
CA GLU A 7 8.76 12.32 -7.95
C GLU A 7 9.58 13.55 -7.58
N THR A 8 10.85 13.34 -7.21
CA THR A 8 11.74 14.44 -6.86
C THR A 8 13.02 14.39 -7.71
N ALA A 9 13.63 15.56 -7.91
CA ALA A 9 14.89 15.66 -8.67
C ALA A 9 16.10 15.00 -7.98
N LYS A 10 15.99 14.69 -6.68
CA LYS A 10 17.01 13.97 -5.91
C LYS A 10 16.59 12.51 -5.74
N GLY A 11 17.58 11.62 -5.66
CA GLY A 11 17.34 10.22 -5.34
C GLY A 11 16.61 10.09 -3.99
N SER A 12 15.59 9.23 -3.95
CA SER A 12 14.84 8.88 -2.74
C SER A 12 15.10 7.42 -2.41
N ALA A 13 15.39 7.11 -1.14
CA ALA A 13 15.58 5.72 -0.72
C ALA A 13 14.35 4.85 -1.02
N THR A 14 13.14 5.42 -0.91
CA THR A 14 11.89 4.77 -1.32
C THR A 14 11.88 4.43 -2.81
N HIS A 15 12.33 5.38 -3.65
CA HIS A 15 12.39 5.17 -5.09
C HIS A 15 13.42 4.11 -5.48
N GLU A 16 14.59 4.13 -4.85
CA GLU A 16 15.64 3.14 -5.11
C GLU A 16 15.22 1.73 -4.67
N LEU A 17 14.58 1.58 -3.50
CA LEU A 17 13.97 0.31 -3.09
C LEU A 17 13.03 -0.23 -4.16
N TYR A 18 12.12 0.61 -4.63
CA TYR A 18 11.20 0.28 -5.70
C TYR A 18 11.93 -0.12 -6.99
N ARG A 19 12.93 0.66 -7.41
CA ARG A 19 13.70 0.42 -8.63
C ARG A 19 14.40 -0.93 -8.60
N HIS A 20 15.05 -1.26 -7.49
CA HIS A 20 15.72 -2.56 -7.32
C HIS A 20 14.73 -3.72 -7.38
N PHE A 21 13.60 -3.62 -6.66
CA PHE A 21 12.55 -4.63 -6.68
C PHE A 21 11.94 -4.81 -8.07
N ILE A 22 11.49 -3.73 -8.71
CA ILE A 22 10.74 -3.84 -9.98
C ILE A 22 11.63 -4.30 -11.13
N HIS A 23 12.91 -3.95 -11.11
CA HIS A 23 13.86 -4.41 -12.11
C HIS A 23 14.07 -5.92 -12.04
N SER A 24 14.29 -6.49 -10.84
CA SER A 24 14.45 -7.94 -10.73
C SER A 24 13.14 -8.69 -10.99
N TYR A 25 12.01 -8.16 -10.52
CA TYR A 25 10.69 -8.72 -10.78
C TYR A 25 10.41 -8.83 -12.28
N LYS A 26 10.59 -7.77 -13.06
CA LYS A 26 10.38 -7.78 -14.51
C LYS A 26 11.30 -8.75 -15.24
N ARG A 27 12.55 -8.90 -14.79
CA ARG A 27 13.48 -9.87 -15.39
C ARG A 27 13.03 -11.31 -15.16
N LYS A 28 12.48 -11.60 -13.98
CA LYS A 28 11.99 -12.94 -13.62
C LYS A 28 10.62 -13.26 -14.22
N ASN A 29 9.76 -12.25 -14.31
CA ASN A 29 8.37 -12.35 -14.73
C ASN A 29 8.10 -11.42 -15.95
N PRO A 30 8.72 -11.66 -17.12
CA PRO A 30 8.65 -10.75 -18.26
C PRO A 30 7.28 -10.66 -18.92
N ASN A 31 6.37 -11.59 -18.61
CA ASN A 31 5.03 -11.67 -19.18
C ASN A 31 3.94 -11.10 -18.26
N ASP A 32 4.30 -10.72 -17.03
CA ASP A 32 3.34 -10.17 -16.08
C ASP A 32 2.94 -8.75 -16.49
N GLU A 33 1.65 -8.45 -16.41
CA GLU A 33 1.16 -7.08 -16.54
C GLU A 33 1.42 -6.30 -15.26
N ILE A 34 2.03 -5.12 -15.39
CA ILE A 34 2.39 -4.28 -14.25
C ILE A 34 1.73 -2.92 -14.41
N ILE A 35 0.67 -2.72 -13.64
CA ILE A 35 -0.03 -1.44 -13.52
C ILE A 35 0.58 -0.66 -12.36
N VAL A 36 0.93 0.60 -12.59
CA VAL A 36 1.54 1.48 -11.57
C VAL A 36 0.63 2.67 -11.33
N HIS A 37 0.21 2.84 -10.08
CA HIS A 37 -0.51 4.03 -9.61
C HIS A 37 0.35 4.80 -8.62
N ASN A 38 0.77 6.02 -8.97
CA ASN A 38 1.39 6.93 -8.01
C ASN A 38 0.32 7.81 -7.36
N VAL A 39 -0.14 7.42 -6.18
CA VAL A 39 -1.23 8.08 -5.46
C VAL A 39 -0.80 9.42 -4.85
N SER A 40 0.50 9.68 -4.72
CA SER A 40 1.01 11.00 -4.30
C SER A 40 0.96 12.05 -5.41
N GLU A 41 1.02 11.63 -6.67
CA GLU A 41 0.85 12.54 -7.82
C GLU A 41 -0.64 12.74 -8.16
N TYR A 42 -1.43 11.68 -8.05
CA TYR A 42 -2.86 11.74 -8.34
C TYR A 42 -3.65 10.71 -7.53
N MET A 43 -4.51 11.19 -6.63
CA MET A 43 -5.52 10.39 -5.94
C MET A 43 -6.94 10.90 -6.31
N PRO A 44 -7.63 10.26 -7.28
CA PRO A 44 -8.88 10.79 -7.85
C PRO A 44 -10.08 10.78 -6.90
N PHE A 45 -10.04 9.97 -5.83
CA PHE A 45 -11.20 9.67 -5.00
C PHE A 45 -11.00 10.09 -3.55
N PRO A 46 -10.96 11.40 -3.27
CA PRO A 46 -10.90 11.88 -1.90
C PRO A 46 -12.20 11.53 -1.17
N LEU A 47 -12.12 11.36 0.15
CA LEU A 47 -13.29 11.30 1.01
C LEU A 47 -14.00 12.65 1.01
N ASN A 48 -14.98 12.80 0.11
CA ASN A 48 -15.71 14.04 -0.13
C ASN A 48 -17.23 13.83 0.01
N LYS A 49 -18.00 14.89 -0.27
CA LYS A 49 -19.47 14.85 -0.19
C LYS A 49 -20.10 13.75 -1.07
N PHE A 50 -19.51 13.43 -2.22
CA PHE A 50 -20.02 12.37 -3.10
C PHE A 50 -19.78 11.00 -2.49
N ALA A 51 -18.57 10.74 -1.98
CA ALA A 51 -18.24 9.48 -1.31
C ALA A 51 -19.20 9.17 -0.14
N VAL A 52 -19.47 10.18 0.71
CA VAL A 52 -20.39 10.03 1.85
C VAL A 52 -21.85 9.91 1.39
N SER A 53 -22.27 10.69 0.38
CA SER A 53 -23.63 10.62 -0.15
C SER A 53 -23.93 9.26 -0.76
N ILE A 54 -23.00 8.71 -1.57
CA ILE A 54 -23.13 7.39 -2.18
C ILE A 54 -23.26 6.30 -1.10
N TYR A 55 -22.42 6.34 -0.07
CA TYR A 55 -22.50 5.40 1.05
C TYR A 55 -23.88 5.44 1.73
N ASN A 56 -24.38 6.64 2.06
CA ASN A 56 -25.69 6.79 2.71
C ASN A 56 -26.85 6.31 1.83
N LYS A 57 -26.77 6.57 0.51
CA LYS A 57 -27.79 6.13 -0.45
C LYS A 57 -27.78 4.63 -0.68
N ASP A 58 -26.61 3.98 -0.67
CA ASP A 58 -26.52 2.52 -0.72
C ASP A 58 -27.23 1.88 0.48
N LEU A 59 -26.97 2.40 1.69
CA LEU A 59 -27.66 1.94 2.91
C LEU A 59 -29.17 2.15 2.84
N ALA A 60 -29.60 3.30 2.33
CA ALA A 60 -31.02 3.65 2.19
C ALA A 60 -31.68 3.04 0.94
N LYS A 61 -30.95 2.25 0.12
CA LYS A 61 -31.41 1.70 -1.17
C LYS A 61 -32.04 2.77 -2.07
N SER A 62 -31.44 3.96 -2.11
CA SER A 62 -31.91 5.13 -2.83
C SER A 62 -31.11 5.38 -4.10
N SER A 63 -31.71 6.03 -5.10
CA SER A 63 -31.05 6.30 -6.38
C SER A 63 -29.96 7.36 -6.26
N LEU A 64 -28.87 7.14 -6.98
CA LEU A 64 -27.82 8.14 -7.18
C LEU A 64 -28.27 9.21 -8.18
N ASN A 65 -27.68 10.40 -8.08
CA ASN A 65 -27.79 11.41 -9.13
C ASN A 65 -26.67 11.22 -10.17
N PRO A 66 -26.72 11.90 -11.34
CA PRO A 66 -25.74 11.68 -12.41
C PRO A 66 -24.27 11.93 -12.00
N ASP A 67 -24.00 12.89 -11.11
CA ASP A 67 -22.63 13.16 -10.63
C ASP A 67 -22.13 12.06 -9.69
N GLU A 68 -23.01 11.55 -8.83
CA GLU A 68 -22.74 10.41 -7.93
C GLU A 68 -22.51 9.12 -8.73
N GLU A 69 -23.32 8.87 -9.76
CA GLU A 69 -23.14 7.72 -10.66
C GLU A 69 -21.80 7.80 -11.40
N ARG A 70 -21.44 8.97 -11.92
CA ARG A 70 -20.15 9.18 -12.57
C ARG A 70 -18.98 8.96 -11.61
N PHE A 71 -19.07 9.50 -10.39
CA PHE A 71 -18.07 9.30 -9.35
C PHE A 71 -17.95 7.81 -8.98
N GLN A 72 -19.07 7.13 -8.71
CA GLN A 72 -19.09 5.71 -8.37
C GLN A 72 -18.54 4.85 -9.50
N GLY A 73 -18.96 5.09 -10.74
CA GLY A 73 -18.48 4.34 -11.90
C GLY A 73 -16.98 4.46 -12.09
N SER A 74 -16.45 5.68 -11.95
CA SER A 74 -15.01 5.93 -12.06
C SER A 74 -14.23 5.25 -10.93
N ARG A 75 -14.77 5.29 -9.70
CA ARG A 75 -14.20 4.62 -8.53
C ARG A 75 -14.22 3.09 -8.68
N GLN A 76 -15.30 2.54 -9.24
CA GLN A 76 -15.46 1.10 -9.42
C GLN A 76 -14.40 0.51 -10.35
N LEU A 77 -13.90 1.27 -11.32
CA LEU A 77 -12.79 0.83 -12.18
C LEU A 77 -11.53 0.52 -11.35
N TRP A 78 -11.20 1.37 -10.38
CA TRP A 78 -10.04 1.19 -9.52
C TRP A 78 -10.24 0.03 -8.52
N ILE A 79 -11.45 -0.11 -7.99
CA ILE A 79 -11.78 -1.24 -7.10
C ILE A 79 -11.69 -2.56 -7.87
N ASN A 80 -12.25 -2.61 -9.08
CA ASN A 80 -12.19 -3.80 -9.92
C ASN A 80 -10.76 -4.16 -10.29
N GLU A 81 -9.92 -3.18 -10.65
CA GLU A 81 -8.51 -3.39 -10.94
C GLU A 81 -7.77 -3.97 -9.72
N PHE A 82 -8.01 -3.41 -8.53
CA PHE A 82 -7.45 -3.93 -7.28
C PHE A 82 -7.91 -5.38 -7.02
N MET A 83 -9.19 -5.69 -7.22
CA MET A 83 -9.72 -7.04 -7.05
C MET A 83 -9.19 -8.03 -8.08
N SER A 84 -8.94 -7.60 -9.31
CA SER A 84 -8.44 -8.47 -10.38
C SER A 84 -6.94 -8.75 -10.28
N ALA A 85 -6.16 -7.89 -9.61
CA ALA A 85 -4.73 -8.08 -9.47
C ALA A 85 -4.40 -9.31 -8.60
N ASP A 86 -3.40 -10.09 -9.00
CA ASP A 86 -2.90 -11.23 -8.23
C ASP A 86 -1.90 -10.81 -7.14
N LYS A 87 -1.19 -9.71 -7.40
CA LYS A 87 -0.10 -9.24 -6.55
C LYS A 87 -0.18 -7.74 -6.28
N TYR A 88 0.12 -7.36 -5.04
CA TYR A 88 0.15 -5.98 -4.58
C TYR A 88 1.56 -5.60 -4.12
N VAL A 89 2.04 -4.46 -4.60
CA VAL A 89 3.30 -3.88 -4.13
C VAL A 89 3.00 -2.49 -3.65
N PHE A 90 3.13 -2.27 -2.35
CA PHE A 90 2.95 -0.98 -1.69
C PHE A 90 4.30 -0.34 -1.47
N VAL A 91 4.47 0.90 -1.91
CA VAL A 91 5.75 1.60 -1.84
C VAL A 91 5.55 2.98 -1.24
N ASN A 92 6.20 3.26 -0.12
CA ASN A 92 6.12 4.57 0.52
C ASN A 92 7.32 4.85 1.44
N PRO A 93 7.66 6.12 1.71
CA PRO A 93 8.42 6.44 2.91
C PRO A 93 7.55 6.24 4.16
N MET A 94 8.18 6.18 5.33
CA MET A 94 7.50 6.42 6.59
C MET A 94 7.47 7.92 6.87
N TYR A 95 6.29 8.48 7.10
CA TYR A 95 6.11 9.83 7.61
C TYR A 95 5.32 9.79 8.92
N ASN A 96 5.89 10.37 9.98
CA ASN A 96 5.24 10.46 11.29
C ASN A 96 4.70 9.11 11.81
N LEU A 97 5.53 8.06 11.76
CA LEU A 97 5.22 6.69 12.21
C LEU A 97 4.17 5.94 11.37
N PHE A 98 3.78 6.47 10.22
CA PHE A 98 2.70 5.92 9.40
C PHE A 98 3.00 5.96 7.91
N ILE A 99 2.10 5.36 7.13
CA ILE A 99 2.05 5.50 5.67
C ILE A 99 1.59 6.93 5.28
N PRO A 100 1.94 7.42 4.07
CA PRO A 100 1.42 8.68 3.56
C PRO A 100 -0.11 8.72 3.49
N ALA A 101 -0.69 9.92 3.62
CA ALA A 101 -2.14 10.11 3.67
C ALA A 101 -2.83 9.66 2.37
N GLU A 102 -2.14 9.77 1.24
CA GLU A 102 -2.61 9.35 -0.08
C GLU A 102 -2.67 7.82 -0.18
N MET A 103 -1.70 7.10 0.40
CA MET A 103 -1.75 5.64 0.52
C MET A 103 -2.96 5.22 1.36
N LYS A 104 -3.18 5.89 2.49
CA LYS A 104 -4.36 5.65 3.34
C LYS A 104 -5.66 5.92 2.58
N SER A 105 -5.70 6.99 1.78
CA SER A 105 -6.86 7.32 0.94
C SER A 105 -7.12 6.27 -0.14
N TYR A 106 -6.07 5.72 -0.76
CA TYR A 106 -6.18 4.60 -1.70
C TYR A 106 -6.76 3.35 -1.01
N ILE A 107 -6.28 3.02 0.20
CA ILE A 107 -6.79 1.89 0.97
C ILE A 107 -8.27 2.08 1.32
N ASP A 108 -8.68 3.27 1.78
CA ASP A 108 -10.09 3.58 2.05
C ASP A 108 -10.96 3.45 0.79
N MET A 109 -10.40 3.79 -0.37
CA MET A 109 -11.10 3.64 -1.64
C MET A 109 -11.32 2.18 -2.01
N VAL A 110 -10.30 1.30 -1.91
CA VAL A 110 -10.42 -0.12 -2.31
C VAL A 110 -11.05 -1.01 -1.26
N MET A 111 -10.95 -0.65 0.03
CA MET A 111 -11.50 -1.45 1.12
C MET A 111 -13.00 -1.21 1.26
N GLN A 112 -13.82 -2.02 0.58
CA GLN A 112 -15.27 -1.84 0.50
C GLN A 112 -16.04 -3.09 0.91
N ALA A 113 -17.04 -2.89 1.77
CA ALA A 113 -17.94 -3.96 2.18
C ALA A 113 -18.74 -4.47 0.96
N ARG A 114 -18.95 -5.80 0.90
CA ARG A 114 -19.56 -6.55 -0.21
C ARG A 114 -18.74 -6.54 -1.51
N GLN A 115 -17.47 -6.12 -1.46
CA GLN A 115 -16.57 -6.13 -2.62
C GLN A 115 -15.22 -6.76 -2.29
N THR A 116 -14.48 -6.20 -1.32
CA THR A 116 -13.19 -6.75 -0.88
C THR A 116 -13.26 -7.47 0.47
N PHE A 117 -14.36 -7.28 1.19
CA PHE A 117 -14.74 -8.08 2.34
C PHE A 117 -16.25 -8.02 2.51
N HIS A 118 -16.85 -8.95 3.25
CA HIS A 118 -18.26 -8.92 3.62
C HIS A 118 -18.47 -9.32 5.09
N TYR A 119 -19.71 -9.17 5.58
CA TYR A 119 -20.09 -9.67 6.90
C TYR A 119 -20.97 -10.91 6.76
N ASP A 120 -20.67 -11.95 7.51
CA ASP A 120 -21.53 -13.14 7.60
C ASP A 120 -22.79 -12.89 8.44
N GLN A 121 -23.65 -13.91 8.56
CA GLN A 121 -24.90 -13.83 9.32
C GLN A 121 -24.70 -13.59 10.82
N THR A 122 -23.50 -13.84 11.34
CA THR A 122 -23.13 -13.64 12.75
C THR A 122 -22.39 -12.32 13.00
N GLY A 123 -22.13 -11.55 11.93
CA GLY A 123 -21.44 -10.27 11.99
C GLY A 123 -19.91 -10.37 11.92
N ASN A 124 -19.35 -11.55 11.62
CA ASN A 124 -17.90 -11.66 11.39
C ASN A 124 -17.54 -11.07 10.03
N SER A 125 -16.42 -10.36 9.97
CA SER A 125 -15.84 -9.88 8.72
C SER A 125 -15.10 -11.01 8.02
N ILE A 126 -15.45 -11.29 6.76
CA ILE A 126 -14.80 -12.28 5.89
C ILE A 126 -14.18 -11.51 4.73
N GLY A 127 -12.88 -11.70 4.50
CA GLY A 127 -12.17 -11.12 3.35
C GLY A 127 -12.48 -11.89 2.07
N ASP A 128 -12.52 -11.19 0.92
CA ASP A 128 -12.88 -11.78 -0.37
C ASP A 128 -11.68 -11.93 -1.34
N LEU A 129 -10.49 -11.46 -0.94
CA LEU A 129 -9.30 -11.35 -1.79
C LEU A 129 -8.29 -12.50 -1.57
N HIS A 130 -8.77 -13.73 -1.61
CA HIS A 130 -7.95 -14.93 -1.40
C HIS A 130 -6.96 -15.20 -2.54
N HIS A 131 -5.92 -15.97 -2.24
CA HIS A 131 -4.87 -16.39 -3.19
C HIS A 131 -4.08 -15.23 -3.82
N LYS A 132 -4.01 -14.10 -3.11
CA LYS A 132 -3.24 -12.93 -3.50
C LYS A 132 -2.03 -12.76 -2.61
N LYS A 133 -1.01 -12.08 -3.16
CA LYS A 133 0.25 -11.82 -2.46
C LYS A 133 0.51 -10.32 -2.36
N ALA A 134 1.02 -9.85 -1.24
CA ALA A 134 1.35 -8.46 -1.01
C ALA A 134 2.76 -8.27 -0.44
N ILE A 135 3.43 -7.21 -0.87
CA ILE A 135 4.70 -6.79 -0.31
C ILE A 135 4.73 -5.27 -0.06
N HIS A 136 5.28 -4.88 1.08
CA HIS A 136 5.48 -3.49 1.48
C HIS A 136 6.95 -3.10 1.38
N LEU A 137 7.27 -2.12 0.53
CA LEU A 137 8.59 -1.54 0.38
C LEU A 137 8.59 -0.17 1.08
N GLN A 138 9.33 -0.06 2.19
CA GLN A 138 9.33 1.17 2.98
C GLN A 138 10.73 1.66 3.34
N ALA A 139 10.93 2.97 3.21
CA ALA A 139 12.11 3.66 3.71
C ALA A 139 11.79 4.45 4.98
N SER A 140 12.66 4.43 5.99
CA SER A 140 12.52 5.20 7.22
C SER A 140 13.87 5.65 7.76
N GLY A 141 13.95 6.90 8.21
CA GLY A 141 15.18 7.46 8.77
C GLY A 141 15.67 6.76 10.03
N SER A 142 14.74 6.20 10.82
CA SER A 142 15.01 5.40 12.03
C SER A 142 14.82 3.91 11.75
N CYS A 143 15.25 3.06 12.68
CA CYS A 143 14.98 1.63 12.64
C CYS A 143 13.92 1.18 13.66
N TYR A 144 13.00 0.33 13.19
CA TYR A 144 11.82 -0.13 13.92
C TYR A 144 11.80 -1.66 14.07
N ARG A 145 12.55 -2.36 13.22
CA ARG A 145 12.64 -3.84 13.23
C ARG A 145 13.91 -4.35 13.90
N THR A 146 14.89 -3.50 14.10
CA THR A 146 16.09 -3.79 14.90
C THR A 146 16.04 -2.99 16.20
N GLN A 147 16.48 -3.59 17.30
CA GLN A 147 16.33 -3.00 18.65
C GLN A 147 17.31 -1.85 18.95
N ASN A 148 17.97 -1.30 17.93
CA ASN A 148 19.12 -0.41 18.13
C ASN A 148 18.77 1.08 18.09
N CYS A 149 17.79 1.51 17.28
CA CYS A 149 17.46 2.94 17.13
C CYS A 149 16.39 3.42 18.10
N ILE A 150 15.35 2.61 18.34
CA ILE A 150 14.18 2.97 19.13
C ILE A 150 14.07 1.99 20.30
N THR A 151 14.27 2.50 21.51
CA THR A 151 14.21 1.72 22.75
C THR A 151 12.85 1.82 23.46
N ASP A 152 12.04 2.83 23.12
CA ASP A 152 10.68 2.98 23.66
C ASP A 152 9.71 2.04 22.92
N PRO A 153 9.15 1.02 23.59
CA PRO A 153 8.27 0.03 22.96
C PRO A 153 6.90 0.60 22.52
N ILE A 154 6.55 1.82 22.94
CA ILE A 154 5.33 2.51 22.49
C ILE A 154 5.50 3.01 21.05
N ILE A 155 6.72 3.38 20.65
CA ILE A 155 7.01 3.90 19.32
C ILE A 155 7.16 2.72 18.36
N LYS A 156 6.22 2.61 17.41
CA LYS A 156 6.15 1.49 16.46
C LYS A 156 5.93 2.01 15.05
N ASP A 157 6.25 1.16 14.07
CA ASP A 157 5.81 1.32 12.70
C ASP A 157 4.32 0.98 12.61
N LEU A 158 3.47 2.00 12.78
CA LEU A 158 2.02 1.83 12.68
C LEU A 158 1.56 1.69 11.23
N GLY A 159 2.35 2.19 10.27
CA GLY A 159 2.05 2.12 8.84
C GLY A 159 2.03 0.70 8.32
N ASP A 160 3.11 -0.04 8.57
CA ASP A 160 3.22 -1.45 8.18
C ASP A 160 2.21 -2.34 8.92
N GLN A 161 2.03 -2.12 10.23
CA GLN A 161 1.03 -2.85 11.02
C GLN A 161 -0.39 -2.63 10.50
N TYR A 162 -0.73 -1.38 10.18
CA TYR A 162 -2.01 -1.04 9.58
C TYR A 162 -2.20 -1.74 8.23
N LEU A 163 -1.19 -1.69 7.35
CA LEU A 163 -1.26 -2.29 6.03
C LEU A 163 -1.46 -3.82 6.10
N GLY A 164 -0.69 -4.52 6.91
CA GLY A 164 -0.87 -5.96 7.13
C GLY A 164 -2.26 -6.30 7.69
N MET A 165 -2.73 -5.53 8.67
CA MET A 165 -4.06 -5.73 9.27
C MET A 165 -5.20 -5.54 8.26
N VAL A 166 -5.17 -4.48 7.44
CA VAL A 166 -6.26 -4.23 6.47
C VAL A 166 -6.22 -5.21 5.30
N LEU A 167 -5.04 -5.64 4.86
CA LEU A 167 -4.88 -6.67 3.84
C LEU A 167 -5.41 -8.01 4.32
N HIS A 168 -5.03 -8.44 5.53
CA HIS A 168 -5.58 -9.64 6.17
C HIS A 168 -7.10 -9.56 6.28
N ARG A 169 -7.64 -8.40 6.68
CA ARG A 169 -9.08 -8.18 6.75
C ARG A 169 -9.79 -8.31 5.39
N MET A 170 -9.12 -7.95 4.30
CA MET A 170 -9.63 -8.14 2.94
C MET A 170 -9.35 -9.56 2.40
N GLY A 171 -8.66 -10.43 3.15
CA GLY A 171 -8.41 -11.83 2.77
C GLY A 171 -7.04 -12.09 2.13
N VAL A 172 -6.13 -11.11 2.18
CA VAL A 172 -4.75 -11.23 1.69
C VAL A 172 -3.84 -11.60 2.86
N ASP A 173 -3.54 -12.88 2.99
CA ASP A 173 -2.77 -13.43 4.11
C ASP A 173 -1.25 -13.52 3.83
N ASP A 174 -0.86 -13.62 2.56
CA ASP A 174 0.55 -13.62 2.15
C ASP A 174 1.04 -12.16 2.04
N PHE A 175 1.45 -11.62 3.19
CA PHE A 175 1.98 -10.26 3.34
C PHE A 175 3.43 -10.29 3.85
N SER A 176 4.32 -9.62 3.14
CA SER A 176 5.73 -9.45 3.53
C SER A 176 6.20 -8.00 3.36
N GLY A 177 7.44 -7.70 3.73
CA GLY A 177 7.99 -6.37 3.51
C GLY A 177 9.51 -6.32 3.45
N VAL A 178 10.01 -5.28 2.79
CA VAL A 178 11.42 -4.93 2.65
C VAL A 178 11.61 -3.50 3.10
N PHE A 179 12.57 -3.29 4.00
CA PHE A 179 12.70 -2.05 4.75
C PHE A 179 14.12 -1.48 4.63
N ALA A 180 14.23 -0.23 4.18
CA ALA A 180 15.44 0.57 4.28
C ALA A 180 15.32 1.46 5.53
N GLU A 181 16.03 1.11 6.60
CA GLU A 181 15.83 1.70 7.93
C GLU A 181 17.14 2.19 8.56
N GLY A 182 17.09 3.34 9.20
CA GLY A 182 18.16 3.80 10.09
C GLY A 182 19.22 4.70 9.44
N MET A 183 19.05 5.09 8.18
CA MET A 183 20.05 5.93 7.48
C MET A 183 20.18 7.35 8.05
N ASP A 184 19.12 7.90 8.65
CA ASP A 184 19.20 9.21 9.31
C ASP A 184 19.70 9.08 10.75
N TYR A 185 19.43 7.94 11.39
CA TYR A 185 19.94 7.61 12.72
C TYR A 185 21.47 7.36 12.69
N ASP A 186 21.96 6.63 11.70
CA ASP A 186 23.38 6.34 11.49
C ASP A 186 23.85 6.84 10.11
N PRO A 187 24.08 8.17 9.96
CA PRO A 187 24.48 8.75 8.70
C PRO A 187 25.87 8.33 8.25
N ILE A 188 26.72 7.82 9.14
CA ILE A 188 28.06 7.35 8.80
C ILE A 188 27.95 6.06 7.98
N ASN A 189 27.03 5.17 8.35
CA ASN A 189 26.82 3.89 7.68
C ASN A 189 25.63 3.89 6.71
N ALA A 190 25.06 5.06 6.39
CA ALA A 190 23.88 5.19 5.54
C ALA A 190 24.00 4.49 4.18
N ILE A 191 25.18 4.53 3.54
CA ILE A 191 25.41 3.86 2.26
C ILE A 191 25.28 2.34 2.41
N GLU A 192 25.93 1.75 3.42
CA GLU A 192 25.85 0.31 3.68
C GLU A 192 24.44 -0.14 4.07
N ILE A 193 23.74 0.67 4.88
CA ILE A 193 22.35 0.43 5.26
C ILE A 193 21.46 0.35 4.01
N LEU A 194 21.60 1.32 3.10
CA LEU A 194 20.81 1.40 1.88
C LEU A 194 21.17 0.28 0.90
N ASP A 195 22.46 0.00 0.68
CA ASP A 195 22.91 -1.07 -0.22
C ASP A 195 22.39 -2.44 0.22
N ASN A 196 22.41 -2.73 1.53
CA ASN A 196 21.83 -3.95 2.09
C ASN A 196 20.32 -4.03 1.87
N ALA A 197 19.60 -2.91 2.03
CA ALA A 197 18.16 -2.87 1.79
C ALA A 197 17.83 -3.05 0.29
N TYR A 198 18.63 -2.48 -0.60
CA TYR A 198 18.47 -2.63 -2.05
C TYR A 198 18.76 -4.05 -2.53
N ALA A 199 19.75 -4.73 -1.95
CA ALA A 199 20.01 -6.15 -2.22
C ALA A 199 18.80 -7.01 -1.83
N LYS A 200 18.20 -6.78 -0.65
CA LYS A 200 16.97 -7.46 -0.22
C LYS A 200 15.78 -7.16 -1.12
N ALA A 201 15.66 -5.92 -1.60
CA ALA A 201 14.60 -5.57 -2.56
C ALA A 201 14.78 -6.32 -3.88
N GLU A 202 16.03 -6.46 -4.35
CA GLU A 202 16.35 -7.22 -5.55
C GLU A 202 16.01 -8.71 -5.39
N GLU A 203 16.39 -9.32 -4.27
CA GLU A 203 16.06 -10.71 -3.92
C GLU A 203 14.54 -10.90 -3.85
N ALA A 204 13.83 -10.05 -3.12
CA ALA A 204 12.37 -10.10 -3.01
C ALA A 204 11.70 -10.02 -4.39
N GLY A 205 12.19 -9.17 -5.30
CA GLY A 205 11.64 -9.10 -6.65
C GLY A 205 11.84 -10.39 -7.47
N GLN A 206 12.86 -11.19 -7.19
CA GLN A 206 13.07 -12.49 -7.87
C GLN A 206 12.15 -13.60 -7.34
N GLU A 207 11.75 -13.50 -6.07
CA GLU A 207 10.94 -14.51 -5.37
C GLU A 207 9.44 -14.18 -5.33
N PHE A 208 9.08 -12.93 -5.62
CA PHE A 208 7.71 -12.43 -5.55
C PHE A 208 6.86 -12.86 -6.76
#